data_AF-A0A522Z0W0-F1
#
_entry.id   AF-A0A522Z0W0-F1
#
_cell.length_a   1.000
_cell.length_b   1.000
_cell.length_c   1.000
_cell.angle_alpha   90.00
_cell.angle_beta   90.00
_cell.angle_gamma   90.00
#
_symmetry.space_group_name_H-M   'P 1'
#
loop_
_entity.id
_entity.type
_entity.pdbx_description
1 polymer ?
#
loop_
_entity_poly.entity_id
_entity_poly.type
_entity_poly.pdbx_seq_one_letter_code
_entity_poly.pdbx_strand_id
1 'polypeptide(L)'
;MIPRPGGPAIIAGILISEAVLFLAFPSDPRNIKIIALMITTSLAFIVGFIDDRKVLGGWFKPLALAVSAIPLVLIGIYDPAGVYDPNLIFPIFGSVKIPALYIGIIILMIPITGNTINSIDVMNGIASGFMTIASFSLTIA
;
A
#
# COMPACT_ATOMS: atom_id res chain seq x y z
N MET A 1 21.80 -18.11 -13.15
CA MET A 1 20.63 -17.93 -12.26
C MET A 1 20.34 -16.44 -12.18
N ILE A 2 19.09 -16.01 -12.41
CA ILE A 2 18.71 -14.60 -12.21
C ILE A 2 18.53 -14.41 -10.69
N PRO A 3 19.16 -13.41 -10.07
CA PRO A 3 19.01 -13.18 -8.63
C PRO A 3 17.54 -12.94 -8.26
N ARG A 4 17.07 -13.67 -7.26
CA ARG A 4 15.78 -13.46 -6.59
C ARG A 4 16.03 -13.51 -5.08
N PRO A 5 15.37 -12.70 -4.24
CA PRO A 5 14.30 -11.74 -4.55
C PRO A 5 14.79 -10.28 -4.67
N GLY A 6 14.19 -9.49 -5.57
CA GLY A 6 14.43 -8.04 -5.71
C GLY A 6 13.63 -7.17 -4.72
N GLY A 7 12.57 -7.72 -4.13
CA GLY A 7 11.70 -7.03 -3.17
C GLY A 7 12.42 -6.36 -1.99
N PRO A 8 13.41 -7.00 -1.32
CA PRO A 8 14.17 -6.37 -0.23
C PRO A 8 14.85 -5.04 -0.62
N ALA A 9 15.38 -4.93 -1.84
CA ALA A 9 15.99 -3.69 -2.30
C ALA A 9 14.95 -2.59 -2.53
N ILE A 10 13.79 -2.95 -3.07
CA ILE A 10 12.68 -2.01 -3.33
C ILE A 10 12.11 -1.49 -2.00
N ILE A 11 11.80 -2.37 -1.04
CA ILE A 11 11.25 -1.94 0.25
C ILE A 11 12.26 -1.12 1.04
N ALA A 12 13.57 -1.44 0.98
CA ALA A 12 14.60 -0.61 1.58
C ALA A 12 14.60 0.80 1.00
N GLY A 13 14.50 0.94 -0.32
CA GLY A 13 14.39 2.24 -0.98
C GLY A 13 13.17 3.04 -0.51
N ILE A 14 11.99 2.41 -0.49
CA ILE A 14 10.74 3.04 -0.03
C ILE A 14 10.86 3.51 1.43
N LEU A 15 11.28 2.63 2.33
CA LEU A 15 11.38 2.95 3.77
C LEU A 15 12.44 4.01 4.05
N ILE A 16 13.56 4.01 3.33
CA ILE A 16 14.59 5.04 3.47
C ILE A 16 14.06 6.39 2.97
N SER A 17 13.37 6.43 1.82
CA SER A 17 12.77 7.65 1.31
C SER A 17 11.70 8.21 2.26
N GLU A 18 10.84 7.36 2.81
CA GLU A 18 9.83 7.73 3.81
C GLU A 18 10.48 8.25 5.10
N ALA A 19 11.54 7.58 5.59
CA ALA A 19 12.28 8.03 6.76
C ALA A 19 12.95 9.39 6.53
N VAL A 20 13.56 9.61 5.37
CA VAL A 20 14.16 10.91 4.99
C VAL A 20 13.08 11.99 4.96
N LEU A 21 11.92 11.73 4.37
CA LEU A 21 10.80 12.69 4.35
C LEU A 21 10.32 13.05 5.77
N PHE A 22 10.15 12.05 6.63
CA PHE A 22 9.74 12.26 8.02
C PHE A 22 10.75 13.13 8.79
N LEU A 23 12.06 12.83 8.64
CA LEU A 23 13.13 13.55 9.32
C LEU A 23 13.37 14.96 8.77
N ALA A 24 13.11 15.18 7.47
CA ALA A 24 13.24 16.50 6.86
C ALA A 24 12.16 17.49 7.32
N PHE A 25 10.98 16.99 7.71
CA PHE A 25 9.83 17.81 8.11
C PHE A 25 9.22 17.36 9.45
N PRO A 26 9.96 17.38 10.57
CA PRO A 26 9.55 16.74 11.83
C PRO A 26 8.27 17.33 12.44
N SER A 27 7.96 18.60 12.16
CA SER A 27 6.77 19.29 12.68
C SER A 27 5.57 19.24 11.73
N ASP A 28 5.67 18.51 10.61
CA ASP A 28 4.59 18.45 9.62
C ASP A 28 3.44 17.56 10.12
N PRO A 29 2.19 18.04 10.14
CA PRO A 29 1.03 17.24 10.56
C PRO A 29 0.82 16.00 9.67
N ARG A 30 1.37 15.97 8.45
CA ARG A 30 1.27 14.83 7.52
C ARG A 30 2.18 13.65 7.91
N ASN A 31 3.06 13.81 8.90
CA ASN A 31 3.98 12.76 9.34
C ASN A 31 3.27 11.48 9.80
N ILE A 32 2.05 11.59 10.31
CA ILE A 32 1.24 10.43 10.67
C ILE A 32 0.89 9.55 9.47
N LYS A 33 0.72 10.13 8.27
CA LYS A 33 0.53 9.40 7.00
C LYS A 33 1.74 8.55 6.66
N ILE A 34 2.93 9.13 6.83
CA ILE A 34 4.20 8.47 6.52
C ILE A 34 4.36 7.26 7.43
N ILE A 35 4.10 7.40 8.73
CA ILE A 35 4.16 6.29 9.69
C ILE A 35 3.14 5.19 9.33
N ALA A 36 1.89 5.58 9.04
CA ALA A 36 0.85 4.62 8.66
C ALA A 36 1.23 3.84 7.40
N LEU A 37 1.80 4.52 6.41
CA LEU A 37 2.28 3.92 5.17
C LEU A 37 3.46 2.97 5.43
N MET A 38 4.50 3.41 6.16
CA MET A 38 5.68 2.62 6.51
C MET A 38 5.32 1.29 7.19
N ILE A 39 4.40 1.33 8.16
CA ILE A 39 3.97 0.12 8.89
C ILE A 39 3.20 -0.82 7.94
N THR A 40 2.25 -0.27 7.18
CA THR A 40 1.39 -1.04 6.27
C THR A 40 2.19 -1.70 5.15
N THR A 41 3.12 -0.97 4.52
CA THR A 41 3.99 -1.47 3.45
C THR A 41 4.97 -2.51 3.97
N SER A 42 5.52 -2.32 5.18
CA SER A 42 6.39 -3.31 5.83
C SER A 42 5.65 -4.62 6.11
N LEU A 43 4.42 -4.56 6.64
CA LEU A 43 3.60 -5.75 6.87
C LEU A 43 3.25 -6.46 5.56
N ALA A 44 2.82 -5.71 4.54
CA ALA A 44 2.51 -6.28 3.23
C ALA A 44 3.75 -6.96 2.59
N PHE A 45 4.94 -6.37 2.75
CA PHE A 45 6.20 -6.98 2.33
C PHE A 45 6.47 -8.29 3.08
N ILE A 46 6.30 -8.33 4.40
CA ILE A 46 6.47 -9.54 5.20
C ILE A 46 5.51 -10.65 4.72
N VAL A 47 4.25 -10.32 4.45
CA VAL A 47 3.28 -11.28 3.91
C VAL A 47 3.74 -11.83 2.56
N GLY A 48 4.14 -10.96 1.63
CA GLY A 48 4.66 -11.39 0.32
C GLY A 48 5.92 -12.24 0.45
N PHE A 49 6.85 -11.86 1.33
CA PHE A 49 8.09 -12.59 1.55
C PHE A 49 7.87 -13.97 2.16
N ILE A 50 6.89 -14.12 3.06
CA ILE A 50 6.50 -15.42 3.63
C ILE A 50 5.86 -16.30 2.56
N ASP A 51 4.97 -15.72 1.75
CA ASP A 51 4.28 -16.39 0.63
C ASP A 51 5.27 -16.89 -0.44
N ASP A 52 6.30 -16.10 -0.78
CA ASP A 52 7.34 -16.50 -1.73
C ASP A 52 8.20 -17.67 -1.21
N ARG A 53 8.29 -17.84 0.12
CA ARG A 53 9.12 -18.86 0.77
C ARG A 53 8.37 -20.14 1.10
N LYS A 54 7.04 -20.11 1.17
CA LYS A 54 6.22 -21.21 1.64
C LYS A 54 5.03 -21.42 0.70
N VAL A 55 4.75 -22.67 0.36
CA VAL A 55 3.50 -23.03 -0.34
C VAL A 55 2.36 -22.94 0.67
N LEU A 56 1.59 -21.86 0.61
CA LEU A 56 0.44 -21.59 1.48
C LEU A 56 -0.87 -21.74 0.71
N GLY A 57 -1.98 -21.91 1.42
CA GLY A 57 -3.29 -21.98 0.79
C GLY A 57 -3.65 -20.65 0.10
N GLY A 58 -4.40 -20.69 -1.00
CA GLY A 58 -4.76 -19.49 -1.77
C GLY A 58 -5.54 -18.42 -0.99
N TRP A 59 -6.10 -18.77 0.17
CA TRP A 59 -6.76 -17.83 1.08
C TRP A 59 -5.80 -17.05 1.98
N PHE A 60 -4.57 -17.52 2.18
CA PHE A 60 -3.60 -16.92 3.12
C PHE A 60 -3.27 -15.49 2.71
N LYS A 61 -2.83 -15.31 1.46
CA LYS A 61 -2.32 -14.02 0.97
C LYS A 61 -3.39 -12.92 0.97
N PRO A 62 -4.62 -13.13 0.46
CA PRO A 62 -5.68 -12.13 0.59
C PRO A 62 -5.99 -11.75 2.04
N LEU A 63 -6.10 -12.74 2.94
CA LEU A 63 -6.45 -12.47 4.34
C LEU A 63 -5.33 -11.76 5.09
N ALA A 64 -4.07 -12.18 4.89
CA ALA A 64 -2.91 -11.58 5.53
C ALA A 64 -2.65 -10.15 5.01
N LEU A 65 -2.90 -9.88 3.73
CA LEU A 65 -2.85 -8.52 3.17
C LEU A 65 -3.98 -7.63 3.69
N ALA A 66 -5.19 -8.17 3.88
CA ALA A 66 -6.29 -7.44 4.54
C ALA A 66 -5.94 -7.06 5.99
N VAL A 67 -5.29 -7.97 6.74
CA VAL A 67 -4.76 -7.70 8.08
C VAL A 67 -3.65 -6.64 8.05
N SER A 68 -2.81 -6.64 7.02
CA SER A 68 -1.74 -5.65 6.86
C SER A 68 -2.28 -4.22 6.71
N ALA A 69 -3.55 -4.06 6.31
CA ALA A 69 -4.21 -2.76 6.18
C ALA A 69 -4.71 -2.17 7.53
N ILE A 70 -4.73 -2.97 8.60
CA ILE A 70 -5.25 -2.55 9.92
C ILE A 70 -4.55 -1.30 10.46
N PRO A 71 -3.22 -1.13 10.42
CA PRO A 71 -2.56 0.08 10.91
C PRO A 71 -3.04 1.34 10.18
N LEU A 72 -3.21 1.27 8.86
CA LEU A 72 -3.71 2.38 8.05
C LEU A 72 -5.14 2.76 8.45
N VAL A 73 -6.01 1.77 8.66
CA VAL A 73 -7.39 1.96 9.12
C VAL A 73 -7.43 2.55 10.53
N LEU A 74 -6.73 1.94 11.49
CA LEU A 74 -6.75 2.36 12.89
C LEU A 74 -6.22 3.79 13.04
N ILE A 75 -5.05 4.08 12.48
CA ILE A 75 -4.45 5.42 12.57
C ILE A 75 -5.38 6.44 11.90
N GLY A 76 -5.99 6.11 10.77
CA GLY A 76 -6.94 7.01 10.13
C GLY A 76 -8.32 7.08 10.80
N ILE A 77 -8.70 6.16 11.69
CA ILE A 77 -9.86 6.36 12.58
C ILE A 77 -9.51 7.40 13.66
N TYR A 78 -8.30 7.36 14.20
CA TYR A 78 -7.84 8.32 15.22
C TYR A 78 -7.59 9.72 14.63
N ASP A 79 -7.10 9.79 13.40
CA ASP A 79 -6.89 11.05 12.67
C ASP A 79 -7.36 10.93 11.21
N PRO A 80 -8.69 11.02 10.96
CA PRO A 80 -9.24 10.90 9.62
C PRO A 80 -8.68 11.97 8.68
N ALA A 81 -8.79 13.25 9.04
CA ALA A 81 -8.27 14.34 8.21
C ALA A 81 -6.75 14.23 7.94
N GLY A 82 -6.01 13.63 8.86
CA GLY A 82 -4.58 13.39 8.76
C GLY A 82 -4.16 12.10 8.07
N VAL A 83 -5.04 11.13 7.75
CA VAL A 83 -4.68 9.92 6.98
C VAL A 83 -5.50 9.77 5.71
N TYR A 84 -6.81 9.94 5.80
CA TYR A 84 -7.71 9.81 4.66
C TYR A 84 -8.95 10.70 4.73
N ASP A 85 -9.35 11.25 3.59
CA ASP A 85 -10.62 11.96 3.52
C ASP A 85 -11.80 10.96 3.52
N PRO A 86 -12.72 10.99 4.51
CA PRO A 86 -13.90 10.13 4.51
C PRO A 86 -14.95 10.53 3.44
N ASN A 87 -14.74 11.63 2.72
CA ASN A 87 -15.56 12.04 1.58
C ASN A 87 -14.99 11.44 0.29
N LEU A 88 -15.70 10.46 -0.29
CA LEU A 88 -15.33 9.93 -1.61
C LEU A 88 -15.68 10.95 -2.68
N ILE A 89 -14.69 11.33 -3.49
CA ILE A 89 -14.92 12.15 -4.68
C ILE A 89 -15.09 11.21 -5.87
N PHE A 90 -16.32 11.10 -6.36
CA PHE A 90 -16.60 10.36 -7.58
C PHE A 90 -16.39 11.26 -8.81
N PRO A 91 -15.66 10.81 -9.84
CA PRO A 91 -15.38 11.63 -11.02
C PRO A 91 -16.62 12.20 -11.74
N ILE A 92 -17.76 11.49 -11.66
CA ILE A 92 -18.99 11.82 -12.40
C ILE A 92 -20.03 12.52 -11.53
N PHE A 93 -20.14 12.17 -10.24
CA PHE A 93 -21.25 12.58 -9.38
C PHE A 93 -20.83 13.44 -8.17
N GLY A 94 -19.54 13.75 -8.04
CA GLY A 94 -19.02 14.62 -6.99
C GLY A 94 -18.78 13.93 -5.65
N SER A 95 -18.72 14.73 -4.59
CA SER A 95 -18.33 14.28 -3.24
C SER A 95 -19.49 13.62 -2.49
N VAL A 96 -19.26 12.43 -1.94
CA VAL A 96 -20.24 11.66 -1.16
C VAL A 96 -19.59 11.16 0.13
N LYS A 97 -20.24 11.40 1.26
CA LYS A 97 -19.69 11.09 2.58
C LYS A 97 -20.20 9.75 3.11
N ILE A 98 -19.41 8.69 2.94
CA ILE A 98 -19.72 7.34 3.44
C ILE A 98 -18.47 6.77 4.13
N PRO A 99 -18.22 7.12 5.41
CA PRO A 99 -16.98 6.73 6.11
C PRO A 99 -16.76 5.21 6.19
N ALA A 100 -17.83 4.43 6.38
CA ALA A 100 -17.74 2.97 6.43
C ALA A 100 -17.27 2.35 5.11
N LEU A 101 -17.64 2.96 3.98
CA LEU A 101 -17.20 2.51 2.65
C LEU A 101 -15.69 2.71 2.49
N TYR A 102 -15.13 3.79 3.05
CA TYR A 102 -13.69 4.06 2.99
C TYR A 102 -12.86 2.97 3.65
N ILE A 103 -13.28 2.55 4.85
CA ILE A 103 -12.65 1.46 5.59
C ILE A 103 -12.69 0.15 4.79
N GLY A 104 -13.86 -0.17 4.22
CA GLY A 104 -14.01 -1.34 3.36
C GLY A 104 -13.11 -1.30 2.12
N ILE A 105 -13.02 -0.14 1.46
CA ILE A 105 -12.15 0.07 0.30
C ILE A 105 -10.68 -0.15 0.68
N ILE A 106 -10.18 0.43 1.78
CA ILE A 106 -8.79 0.21 2.21
C ILE A 106 -8.52 -1.29 2.38
N ILE A 107 -9.36 -1.97 3.17
CA ILE A 107 -9.15 -3.38 3.53
C ILE A 107 -9.17 -4.29 2.29
N LEU A 108 -10.00 -3.96 1.29
CA LEU A 108 -10.10 -4.73 0.04
C LEU A 108 -9.01 -4.35 -0.98
N MET A 109 -8.63 -3.09 -1.08
CA MET A 109 -7.71 -2.63 -2.12
C MET A 109 -6.28 -3.13 -1.90
N ILE A 110 -5.83 -3.28 -0.65
CA ILE A 110 -4.50 -3.84 -0.35
C ILE A 110 -4.36 -5.29 -0.91
N PRO A 111 -5.24 -6.25 -0.57
CA PRO A 111 -5.17 -7.60 -1.13
C PRO A 111 -5.50 -7.66 -2.62
N ILE A 112 -6.45 -6.87 -3.13
CA ILE A 112 -6.78 -6.85 -4.56
C ILE A 112 -5.56 -6.41 -5.37
N THR A 113 -4.95 -5.28 -5.01
CA THR A 113 -3.80 -4.73 -5.75
C THR A 113 -2.59 -5.66 -5.64
N GLY A 114 -2.28 -6.16 -4.44
CA GLY A 114 -1.15 -7.06 -4.23
C GLY A 114 -1.25 -8.36 -5.05
N ASN A 115 -2.44 -8.96 -5.12
CA ASN A 115 -2.66 -10.15 -5.95
C ASN A 115 -2.73 -9.83 -7.44
N THR A 116 -3.27 -8.66 -7.82
CA THR A 116 -3.34 -8.23 -9.23
C THR A 116 -1.94 -8.05 -9.80
N ILE A 117 -1.05 -7.35 -9.10
CA ILE A 117 0.34 -7.15 -9.54
C ILE A 117 1.07 -8.50 -9.66
N ASN A 118 0.89 -9.40 -8.69
CA ASN A 118 1.47 -10.73 -8.75
C ASN A 118 0.94 -11.54 -9.96
N SER A 119 -0.35 -11.43 -10.27
CA SER A 119 -0.98 -12.15 -11.39
C SER A 119 -0.53 -11.66 -12.78
N ILE A 120 -0.13 -10.40 -12.90
CA ILE A 120 0.38 -9.84 -14.17
C ILE A 120 1.90 -9.96 -14.32
N ASP A 121 2.63 -10.40 -13.28
CA ASP A 121 4.09 -10.55 -13.28
C ASP A 121 4.55 -11.82 -14.02
N VAL A 122 4.12 -11.99 -15.27
CA VAL A 122 4.37 -13.17 -16.11
C VAL A 122 5.66 -13.04 -16.92
N MET A 123 6.07 -11.81 -17.26
CA MET A 123 7.28 -11.53 -18.04
C MET A 123 8.10 -10.40 -17.44
N ASN A 124 9.41 -10.41 -17.70
CA ASN A 124 10.35 -9.41 -17.21
C ASN A 124 9.88 -8.00 -17.56
N GLY A 125 9.76 -7.16 -16.54
CA GLY A 125 9.46 -5.75 -16.72
C GLY A 125 7.96 -5.40 -16.76
N ILE A 126 7.04 -6.37 -16.81
CA ILE A 126 5.59 -6.07 -16.82
C ILE A 126 5.16 -5.43 -15.51
N ALA A 127 5.40 -6.10 -14.38
CA ALA A 127 5.01 -5.58 -13.08
C ALA A 127 5.70 -4.24 -12.77
N SER A 128 7.02 -4.15 -12.96
CA SER A 128 7.77 -2.90 -12.71
C SER A 128 7.38 -1.76 -13.67
N GLY A 129 7.11 -2.07 -14.94
CA GLY A 129 6.65 -1.09 -15.93
C GLY A 129 5.26 -0.56 -15.58
N PHE A 130 4.32 -1.46 -15.23
CA PHE A 130 2.98 -1.08 -14.77
C PHE A 130 3.05 -0.21 -13.51
N MET A 131 3.85 -0.61 -12.51
CA MET A 131 4.03 0.16 -11.28
C MET A 131 4.65 1.54 -11.54
N THR A 132 5.54 1.66 -12.54
CA THR A 132 6.13 2.95 -12.93
C THR A 132 5.07 3.88 -13.54
N ILE A 133 4.27 3.37 -14.49
CA ILE A 133 3.19 4.15 -15.13
C ILE A 133 2.13 4.57 -14.10
N ALA A 134 1.72 3.64 -13.22
CA ALA A 134 0.73 3.92 -12.18
C ALA A 134 1.26 4.97 -11.17
N SER A 135 2.52 4.82 -10.71
CA SER A 135 3.14 5.78 -9.79
C SER A 135 3.29 7.16 -10.42
N PHE A 136 3.70 7.23 -11.70
CA PHE A 136 3.80 8.48 -12.44
C PHE A 136 2.43 9.16 -12.56
N SER A 137 1.40 8.40 -12.93
CA SER A 137 0.02 8.91 -13.04
C SER A 137 -0.48 9.45 -11.70
N LEU A 138 -0.18 8.77 -10.59
CA LEU A 138 -0.54 9.24 -9.24
C LEU A 138 0.19 10.52 -8.84
N THR A 139 1.39 10.76 -9.36
CA THR A 139 2.20 11.95 -9.04
C THR A 139 1.63 13.21 -9.69
N ILE A 140 0.96 13.09 -10.84
CA ILE A 140 0.40 14.22 -11.60
C ILE A 140 -1.10 14.43 -11.41
N ALA A 141 -1.77 13.52 -10.67
CA ALA A 141 -3.20 13.57 -10.38
C ALA A 141 -3.50 14.52 -9.20
#